data_AF-A0A0D2M517-F1
#
_entry.id   AF-A0A0D2M517-F1
#
_cell.length_a   1.000
_cell.length_b   1.000
_cell.length_c   1.000
_cell.angle_alpha   90.00
_cell.angle_beta   90.00
_cell.angle_gamma   90.00
#
_symmetry.space_group_name_H-M   'P 1'
#
loop_
_entity.id
_entity.type
_entity.pdbx_description
1 polymer ?
#
loop_
_entity_poly.entity_id
_entity_poly.type
_entity_poly.pdbx_seq_one_letter_code
_entity_poly.pdbx_strand_id
1 'polypeptide(L)'
;MTVPQLSRGGLELIQLAELITSSVQDVLTEYQNAGQDVPWLSSTEPGPFDKPHLAPPKLSKAIQIIEAACAQLSFAVASPGHVITNKSYGFEEPAGLQVVTTAKIADMLMGQPEGLPVEKLARQSGLDPNKLGRILRMLATKHCFQEVKPDIFANNRISMQLVSTNPVSGLIGNMTYESFKASAFLGETLRDPSSALSTSPDHSSFTRGHAYEWDRVPADSSICDIGGGNGHAMLGLVQEFPQLKVVLQDLPAVVQQGQDYWRTEHPGAIEKKRVEFVALDFFVEQPVANCNFYYLRHVLQVHVTI
;
A
#
# COMPACT_ATOMS: atom_id res chain seq x y z
N MET A 1 -21.21 -11.82 54.50
CA MET A 1 -20.18 -12.16 53.49
C MET A 1 -19.67 -10.85 52.93
N THR A 2 -18.40 -10.53 53.16
CA THR A 2 -17.75 -9.35 52.60
C THR A 2 -17.49 -9.57 51.12
N VAL A 3 -17.92 -8.64 50.27
CA VAL A 3 -17.62 -8.67 48.83
C VAL A 3 -16.10 -8.58 48.69
N PRO A 4 -15.42 -9.48 47.95
CA PRO A 4 -13.99 -9.41 47.76
C PRO A 4 -13.62 -8.08 47.09
N GLN A 5 -12.67 -7.36 47.68
CA GLN A 5 -12.18 -6.11 47.11
C GLN A 5 -11.43 -6.41 45.81
N LEU A 6 -11.84 -5.76 44.71
CA LEU A 6 -11.25 -5.99 43.40
C LEU A 6 -9.77 -5.59 43.37
N SER A 7 -8.97 -6.37 42.64
CA SER A 7 -7.60 -6.00 42.33
C SER A 7 -7.57 -4.75 41.44
N ARG A 8 -6.40 -4.08 41.36
CA ARG A 8 -6.21 -2.94 40.46
C ARG A 8 -6.63 -3.27 39.01
N GLY A 9 -6.20 -4.42 38.49
CA GLY A 9 -6.58 -4.85 37.14
C GLY A 9 -8.09 -5.06 37.00
N GLY A 10 -8.76 -5.62 38.02
CA GLY A 10 -10.21 -5.74 38.04
C GLY A 10 -10.94 -4.40 37.98
N LEU A 11 -10.43 -3.39 38.70
CA LEU A 11 -10.97 -2.03 38.66
C LEU A 11 -10.75 -1.36 37.28
N GLU A 12 -9.56 -1.51 36.69
CA GLU A 12 -9.25 -0.96 35.36
C GLU A 12 -10.17 -1.55 34.27
N LEU A 13 -10.48 -2.85 34.33
CA LEU A 13 -11.42 -3.49 33.39
C LEU A 13 -12.85 -2.91 33.50
N ILE A 14 -13.34 -2.69 34.72
CA ILE A 14 -14.66 -2.09 34.95
C ILE A 14 -14.70 -0.66 34.43
N GLN A 15 -13.66 0.13 34.71
CA GLN A 15 -13.56 1.51 34.23
C GLN A 15 -13.57 1.59 32.70
N LEU A 16 -12.90 0.66 32.01
CA LEU A 16 -12.95 0.58 30.54
C LEU A 16 -14.37 0.28 30.04
N ALA A 17 -15.09 -0.66 30.67
CA ALA A 17 -16.47 -0.99 30.30
C ALA A 17 -17.44 0.17 30.51
N GLU A 18 -17.31 0.90 31.62
CA GLU A 18 -18.09 2.12 31.92
C GLU A 18 -17.79 3.22 30.91
N LEU A 19 -16.51 3.41 30.56
CA LEU A 19 -16.07 4.39 29.57
C LEU A 19 -16.61 4.09 28.17
N ILE A 20 -16.62 2.82 27.76
CA ILE A 20 -17.24 2.37 26.50
C ILE A 20 -18.74 2.68 26.53
N THR A 21 -19.43 2.31 27.60
CA THR A 21 -20.89 2.51 27.73
C THR A 21 -21.27 3.99 27.65
N SER A 22 -20.56 4.84 28.38
CA SER A 22 -20.78 6.29 28.36
C SER A 22 -20.55 6.87 26.96
N SER A 23 -19.48 6.45 26.28
CA SER A 23 -19.15 6.93 24.93
C SER A 23 -20.15 6.45 23.88
N VAL A 24 -20.71 5.24 24.02
CA VAL A 24 -21.80 4.75 23.16
C VAL A 24 -23.04 5.63 23.32
N GLN A 25 -23.36 6.08 24.54
CA GLN A 25 -24.49 6.98 24.75
C GLN A 25 -24.28 8.35 24.06
N ASP A 26 -23.03 8.84 24.02
CA ASP A 26 -22.69 10.04 23.26
C ASP A 26 -22.90 9.83 21.76
N VAL A 27 -22.47 8.69 21.19
CA VAL A 27 -22.73 8.34 19.79
C VAL A 27 -24.23 8.34 19.48
N LEU A 28 -25.04 7.66 20.31
CA LEU A 28 -26.49 7.59 20.14
C LEU A 28 -27.13 8.99 20.17
N THR A 29 -26.67 9.85 21.07
CA THR A 29 -27.17 11.22 21.21
C THR A 29 -26.87 12.04 19.95
N GLU A 30 -25.66 11.95 19.39
CA GLU A 30 -25.28 12.72 18.19
C GLU A 30 -26.05 12.26 16.94
N TYR A 31 -26.30 10.95 16.79
CA TYR A 31 -27.14 10.43 15.72
C TYR A 31 -28.62 10.84 15.88
N GLN A 32 -29.14 10.78 17.10
CA GLN A 32 -30.50 11.26 17.40
C GLN A 32 -30.65 12.76 17.11
N ASN A 33 -29.64 13.59 17.43
CA ASN A 33 -29.63 15.01 17.10
C ASN A 33 -29.65 15.28 15.58
N ALA A 34 -29.05 14.39 14.79
CA ALA A 34 -29.12 14.42 13.33
C ALA A 34 -30.42 13.83 12.76
N GLY A 35 -31.31 13.31 13.61
CA GLY A 35 -32.57 12.69 13.20
C GLY A 35 -32.40 11.38 12.44
N GLN A 36 -31.30 10.65 12.67
CA GLN A 36 -31.01 9.38 12.01
C GLN A 36 -30.60 8.32 13.03
N ASP A 37 -30.89 7.05 12.73
CA ASP A 37 -30.40 5.93 13.54
C ASP A 37 -28.92 5.66 13.25
N VAL A 38 -28.23 5.01 14.19
CA VAL A 38 -26.85 4.55 13.98
C VAL A 38 -26.85 3.43 12.92
N PRO A 39 -26.18 3.62 11.77
CA PRO A 39 -26.11 2.58 10.75
C PRO A 39 -25.36 1.34 11.28
N TRP A 40 -25.93 0.15 11.06
CA TRP A 40 -25.26 -1.10 11.41
C TRP A 40 -24.16 -1.46 10.40
N LEU A 41 -23.29 -2.42 10.74
CA LEU A 41 -22.19 -2.86 9.86
C LEU A 41 -22.69 -3.32 8.49
N SER A 42 -23.82 -4.03 8.41
CA SER A 42 -24.40 -4.53 7.16
C SER A 42 -25.04 -3.46 6.28
N SER A 43 -25.15 -2.21 6.74
CA SER A 43 -25.68 -1.11 5.93
C SER A 43 -24.77 -0.84 4.72
N THR A 44 -25.36 -0.53 3.57
CA THR A 44 -24.62 -0.02 2.40
C THR A 44 -24.98 1.42 2.06
N GLU A 45 -25.97 1.97 2.75
CA GLU A 45 -26.42 3.35 2.58
C GLU A 45 -25.44 4.32 3.24
N PRO A 46 -25.13 5.46 2.58
CA PRO A 46 -24.31 6.51 3.16
C PRO A 46 -24.94 7.09 4.44
N GLY A 47 -24.13 7.18 5.49
CA GLY A 47 -24.48 7.85 6.74
C GLY A 47 -24.19 9.36 6.74
N PRO A 48 -24.73 10.09 7.73
CA PRO A 48 -24.60 11.54 7.82
C PRO A 48 -23.18 11.98 8.21
N PHE A 49 -22.40 11.06 8.79
CA PHE A 49 -21.07 11.30 9.34
C PHE A 49 -19.97 10.45 8.69
N ASP A 50 -20.25 9.81 7.54
CA ASP A 50 -19.28 8.95 6.85
C ASP A 50 -18.04 9.70 6.35
N LYS A 51 -18.12 11.03 6.24
CA LYS A 51 -16.95 11.89 5.96
C LYS A 51 -16.44 12.48 7.28
N PRO A 52 -15.12 12.39 7.59
CA PRO A 52 -14.58 12.84 8.86
C PRO A 52 -14.90 14.30 9.24
N HIS A 53 -14.96 15.22 8.26
CA HIS A 53 -15.26 16.63 8.50
C HIS A 53 -16.74 16.91 8.79
N LEU A 54 -17.64 15.94 8.58
CA LEU A 54 -19.06 16.06 8.89
C LEU A 54 -19.38 15.59 10.31
N ALA A 55 -18.51 14.80 10.93
CA ALA A 55 -18.71 14.30 12.28
C ALA A 55 -18.52 15.43 13.31
N PRO A 56 -19.49 15.66 14.22
CA PRO A 56 -19.31 16.59 15.33
C PRO A 56 -18.11 16.20 16.19
N PRO A 57 -17.36 17.16 16.77
CA PRO A 57 -16.19 16.85 17.61
C PRO A 57 -16.51 15.89 18.76
N LYS A 58 -17.72 15.99 19.34
CA LYS A 58 -18.20 15.09 20.40
C LYS A 58 -18.33 13.65 19.89
N LEU A 59 -18.92 13.46 18.71
CA LEU A 59 -19.02 12.15 18.05
C LEU A 59 -17.63 11.58 17.75
N SER A 60 -16.74 12.37 17.13
CA SER A 60 -15.37 11.92 16.82
C SER A 60 -14.62 11.50 18.08
N LYS A 61 -14.77 12.26 19.17
CA LYS A 61 -14.14 11.92 20.45
C LYS A 61 -14.71 10.63 21.05
N ALA A 62 -16.03 10.45 21.02
CA ALA A 62 -16.67 9.24 21.50
C ALA A 62 -16.21 8.00 20.71
N ILE A 63 -16.13 8.08 19.37
CA ILE A 63 -15.61 7.00 18.52
C ILE A 63 -14.18 6.64 18.89
N GLN A 64 -13.28 7.62 19.01
CA GLN A 64 -11.89 7.39 19.40
C GLN A 64 -11.77 6.72 20.78
N ILE A 65 -12.61 7.12 21.74
CA ILE A 65 -12.63 6.50 23.08
C ILE A 65 -13.09 5.04 22.97
N ILE A 66 -14.17 4.77 22.23
CA ILE A 66 -14.68 3.40 22.05
C ILE A 66 -13.61 2.51 21.41
N GLU A 67 -12.99 2.95 20.32
CA GLU A 67 -11.95 2.19 19.63
C GLU A 67 -10.77 1.87 20.56
N ALA A 68 -10.24 2.88 21.25
CA ALA A 68 -9.12 2.71 22.17
C ALA A 68 -9.47 1.82 23.38
N ALA A 69 -10.63 2.05 24.00
CA ALA A 69 -11.05 1.31 25.18
C ALA A 69 -11.41 -0.14 24.86
N CYS A 70 -12.08 -0.41 23.73
CA CYS A 70 -12.35 -1.77 23.26
C CYS A 70 -11.06 -2.54 22.96
N ALA A 71 -10.10 -1.89 22.28
CA ALA A 71 -8.80 -2.50 22.02
C ALA A 71 -8.04 -2.79 23.33
N GLN A 72 -7.98 -1.82 24.24
CA GLN A 72 -7.31 -1.99 25.53
C GLN A 72 -7.97 -3.09 26.38
N LEU A 73 -9.30 -3.10 26.46
CA LEU A 73 -10.06 -4.12 27.18
C LEU A 73 -9.77 -5.51 26.61
N SER A 74 -9.82 -5.66 25.28
CA SER A 74 -9.54 -6.92 24.59
C SER A 74 -8.11 -7.42 24.86
N PHE A 75 -7.11 -6.54 24.77
CA PHE A 75 -5.71 -6.92 25.00
C PHE A 75 -5.41 -7.18 26.48
N ALA A 76 -6.09 -6.52 27.41
CA ALA A 76 -5.88 -6.72 28.85
C ALA A 76 -6.36 -8.09 29.35
N VAL A 77 -7.40 -8.65 28.72
CA VAL A 77 -7.97 -9.96 29.12
C VAL A 77 -7.37 -11.14 28.35
N ALA A 78 -6.76 -10.90 27.19
CA ALA A 78 -6.16 -11.94 26.37
C ALA A 78 -4.74 -12.31 26.84
N SER A 79 -4.29 -13.53 26.49
CA SER A 79 -2.90 -13.93 26.74
C SER A 79 -1.92 -13.05 25.96
N PRO A 80 -0.88 -12.47 26.59
CA PRO A 80 0.08 -11.62 25.91
C PRO A 80 0.76 -12.28 24.70
N GLY A 81 1.06 -13.58 24.79
CA GLY A 81 1.67 -14.36 23.70
C GLY A 81 0.74 -14.51 22.48
N HIS A 82 -0.55 -14.71 22.73
CA HIS A 82 -1.56 -14.73 21.68
C HIS A 82 -1.72 -13.35 21.03
N VAL A 83 -1.76 -12.28 21.85
CA VAL A 83 -1.89 -10.89 21.34
C VAL A 83 -0.72 -10.51 20.43
N ILE A 84 0.53 -10.77 20.84
CA ILE A 84 1.70 -10.39 20.03
C ILE A 84 1.80 -11.21 18.74
N THR A 85 1.44 -12.50 18.79
CA THR A 85 1.41 -13.38 17.61
C THR A 85 0.32 -12.94 16.63
N ASN A 86 -0.87 -12.58 17.11
CA ASN A 86 -1.92 -12.06 16.24
C ASN A 86 -1.54 -10.73 15.59
N LYS A 87 -0.77 -9.88 16.28
CA LYS A 87 -0.23 -8.65 15.67
C LYS A 87 0.74 -8.96 14.54
N SER A 88 1.55 -10.02 14.60
CA SER A 88 2.46 -10.38 13.51
C SER A 88 1.73 -10.92 12.27
N TYR A 89 0.50 -11.44 12.40
CA TYR A 89 -0.36 -11.80 11.28
C TYR A 89 -1.04 -10.59 10.60
N GLY A 90 -0.71 -9.35 10.99
CA GLY A 90 -1.29 -8.13 10.42
C GLY A 90 -1.05 -7.92 8.92
N PHE A 91 -0.24 -8.76 8.26
CA PHE A 91 -0.04 -8.76 6.81
C PHE A 91 -1.19 -9.38 6.01
N GLU A 92 -2.00 -10.25 6.62
CA GLU A 92 -3.02 -11.01 5.90
C GLU A 92 -4.15 -10.13 5.38
N GLU A 93 -4.59 -9.17 6.19
CA GLU A 93 -5.65 -8.23 5.86
C GLU A 93 -5.30 -7.31 4.67
N PRO A 94 -4.17 -6.57 4.65
CA PRO A 94 -3.80 -5.76 3.49
C PRO A 94 -3.58 -6.60 2.23
N ALA A 95 -3.04 -7.82 2.33
CA ALA A 95 -2.92 -8.71 1.19
C ALA A 95 -4.30 -9.12 0.63
N GLY A 96 -5.26 -9.43 1.51
CA GLY A 96 -6.63 -9.71 1.11
C GLY A 96 -7.32 -8.50 0.46
N LEU A 97 -7.17 -7.32 1.04
CA LEU A 97 -7.69 -6.05 0.51
C LEU A 97 -7.14 -5.74 -0.89
N GLN A 98 -5.85 -5.99 -1.12
CA GLN A 98 -5.22 -5.82 -2.43
C GLN A 98 -5.88 -6.71 -3.50
N VAL A 99 -6.12 -7.98 -3.19
CA VAL A 99 -6.77 -8.94 -4.11
C VAL A 99 -8.17 -8.48 -4.47
N VAL A 100 -9.02 -8.19 -3.47
CA VAL A 100 -10.43 -7.84 -3.71
C VAL A 100 -10.60 -6.48 -4.39
N THR A 101 -9.69 -5.52 -4.12
CA THR A 101 -9.68 -4.20 -4.78
C THR A 101 -9.27 -4.35 -6.25
N THR A 102 -8.20 -5.09 -6.53
CA THR A 102 -7.73 -5.34 -7.91
C THR A 102 -8.78 -6.10 -8.72
N ALA A 103 -9.40 -7.09 -8.11
CA ALA A 103 -10.46 -7.90 -8.71
C ALA A 103 -11.83 -7.20 -8.77
N LYS A 104 -11.96 -5.98 -8.22
CA LYS A 104 -13.20 -5.19 -8.19
C LYS A 104 -14.39 -5.96 -7.58
N ILE A 105 -14.15 -6.73 -6.52
CA ILE A 105 -15.18 -7.56 -5.90
C ILE A 105 -16.31 -6.70 -5.31
N ALA A 106 -15.97 -5.58 -4.67
CA ALA A 106 -16.97 -4.67 -4.13
C ALA A 106 -17.89 -4.10 -5.22
N ASP A 107 -17.35 -3.76 -6.40
CA ASP A 107 -18.13 -3.29 -7.54
C ASP A 107 -19.12 -4.36 -8.03
N MET A 108 -18.70 -5.64 -8.08
CA MET A 108 -19.57 -6.75 -8.49
C MET A 108 -20.74 -6.99 -7.53
N LEU A 109 -20.56 -6.64 -6.25
CA LEU A 109 -21.54 -6.78 -5.18
C LEU A 109 -22.48 -5.57 -5.04
N MET A 110 -22.28 -4.51 -5.82
CA MET A 110 -23.16 -3.34 -5.83
C MET A 110 -24.60 -3.74 -6.20
N GLY A 111 -25.55 -3.29 -5.37
CA GLY A 111 -26.97 -3.62 -5.55
C GLY A 111 -27.33 -5.08 -5.32
N GLN A 112 -26.47 -5.85 -4.62
CA GLN A 112 -26.69 -7.26 -4.28
C GLN A 112 -26.80 -7.44 -2.75
N PRO A 113 -27.89 -7.00 -2.10
CA PRO A 113 -28.03 -7.06 -0.64
C PRO A 113 -28.04 -8.50 -0.09
N GLU A 114 -28.57 -9.45 -0.86
CA GLU A 114 -28.54 -10.88 -0.55
C GLU A 114 -27.21 -11.56 -0.93
N GLY A 115 -26.24 -10.79 -1.41
CA GLY A 115 -24.94 -11.25 -1.84
C GLY A 115 -24.92 -12.02 -3.15
N LEU A 116 -23.71 -12.44 -3.55
CA LEU A 116 -23.46 -13.30 -4.71
C LEU A 116 -22.67 -14.54 -4.30
N PRO A 117 -22.90 -15.70 -4.96
CA PRO A 117 -22.06 -16.88 -4.79
C PRO A 117 -20.61 -16.60 -5.19
N VAL A 118 -19.65 -17.14 -4.44
CA VAL A 118 -18.22 -16.95 -4.69
C VAL A 118 -17.81 -17.46 -6.07
N GLU A 119 -18.45 -18.50 -6.60
CA GLU A 119 -18.18 -19.02 -7.95
C GLU A 119 -18.47 -17.98 -9.03
N LYS A 120 -19.51 -17.16 -8.82
CA LYS A 120 -19.86 -16.08 -9.74
C LYS A 120 -18.83 -14.96 -9.68
N LEU A 121 -18.44 -14.56 -8.46
CA LEU A 121 -17.40 -13.54 -8.24
C LEU A 121 -16.06 -13.98 -8.82
N ALA A 122 -15.67 -15.22 -8.58
CA ALA A 122 -14.44 -15.83 -9.09
C ALA A 122 -14.40 -15.87 -10.62
N ARG A 123 -15.51 -16.29 -11.26
CA ARG A 123 -15.62 -16.30 -12.72
C ARG A 123 -15.48 -14.91 -13.33
N GLN A 124 -16.08 -13.89 -12.72
CA GLN A 124 -16.03 -12.50 -13.21
C GLN A 124 -14.66 -11.85 -12.99
N SER A 125 -13.95 -12.23 -11.93
CA SER A 125 -12.63 -11.70 -11.59
C SER A 125 -11.46 -12.51 -12.17
N GLY A 126 -11.70 -13.69 -12.74
CA GLY A 126 -10.65 -14.59 -13.23
C GLY A 126 -9.87 -15.28 -12.11
N LEU A 127 -10.43 -15.37 -10.91
CA LEU A 127 -9.81 -16.01 -9.74
C LEU A 127 -10.30 -17.44 -9.53
N ASP A 128 -9.56 -18.22 -8.75
CA ASP A 128 -10.02 -19.52 -8.27
C ASP A 128 -11.06 -19.33 -7.15
N PRO A 129 -12.23 -20.00 -7.20
CA PRO A 129 -13.31 -19.81 -6.24
C PRO A 129 -12.94 -20.22 -4.81
N ASN A 130 -12.14 -21.27 -4.64
CA ASN A 130 -11.74 -21.73 -3.31
C ASN A 130 -10.77 -20.75 -2.65
N LYS A 131 -9.83 -20.20 -3.43
CA LYS A 131 -8.89 -19.18 -2.96
C LYS A 131 -9.62 -17.87 -2.64
N LEU A 132 -10.48 -17.41 -3.53
CA LEU A 132 -11.28 -16.20 -3.30
C LEU A 132 -12.18 -16.34 -2.08
N GLY A 133 -12.84 -17.49 -1.91
CA GLY A 133 -13.67 -17.77 -0.73
C GLY A 133 -12.89 -17.70 0.58
N ARG A 134 -11.66 -18.23 0.64
CA ARG A 134 -10.79 -18.11 1.82
C ARG A 134 -10.46 -16.65 2.14
N ILE A 135 -10.14 -15.85 1.12
CA ILE A 135 -9.83 -14.42 1.28
C ILE A 135 -11.07 -13.67 1.79
N LEU A 136 -12.23 -13.87 1.17
CA LEU A 136 -13.47 -13.21 1.55
C LEU A 136 -13.93 -13.61 2.96
N ARG A 137 -13.76 -14.87 3.37
CA ARG A 137 -14.04 -15.31 4.74
C ARG A 137 -13.12 -14.64 5.75
N MET A 138 -11.81 -14.58 5.47
CA MET A 138 -10.87 -13.85 6.33
C MET A 138 -11.30 -12.38 6.46
N LEU A 139 -11.58 -11.69 5.36
CA LEU A 139 -12.04 -10.30 5.37
C LEU A 139 -13.41 -10.13 6.04
N ALA A 140 -14.29 -11.14 6.00
CA ALA A 140 -15.54 -11.13 6.74
C ALA A 140 -15.32 -11.22 8.26
N THR A 141 -14.33 -11.98 8.73
CA THR A 141 -13.92 -11.95 10.16
C THR A 141 -13.35 -10.60 10.61
N LYS A 142 -12.86 -9.80 9.65
CA LYS A 142 -12.41 -8.42 9.85
C LYS A 142 -13.53 -7.39 9.62
N HIS A 143 -14.77 -7.86 9.43
CA HIS A 143 -15.95 -7.04 9.17
C HIS A 143 -15.89 -6.22 7.87
N CYS A 144 -14.98 -6.53 6.95
CA CYS A 144 -14.85 -5.81 5.68
C CYS A 144 -15.92 -6.23 4.66
N PHE A 145 -16.26 -7.52 4.59
CA PHE A 145 -17.38 -8.07 3.82
C PHE A 145 -18.32 -8.85 4.74
N GLN A 146 -19.46 -9.30 4.23
CA GLN A 146 -20.37 -10.17 4.96
C GLN A 146 -20.55 -11.49 4.20
N GLU A 147 -20.33 -12.63 4.86
CA GLU A 147 -20.79 -13.93 4.37
C GLU A 147 -22.22 -14.15 4.88
N VAL A 148 -23.21 -13.94 4.01
CA VAL A 148 -24.63 -14.00 4.40
C VAL A 148 -25.12 -15.44 4.54
N LYS A 149 -24.54 -16.36 3.77
CA LYS A 149 -24.70 -17.82 3.79
C LYS A 149 -23.37 -18.44 3.34
N PRO A 150 -23.11 -19.73 3.63
CA PRO A 150 -21.90 -20.39 3.17
C PRO A 150 -21.60 -20.09 1.69
N ASP A 151 -20.44 -19.51 1.43
CA ASP A 151 -19.92 -19.13 0.12
C ASP A 151 -20.77 -18.10 -0.67
N ILE A 152 -21.65 -17.35 0.01
CA ILE A 152 -22.39 -16.20 -0.53
C ILE A 152 -21.99 -14.93 0.21
N PHE A 153 -21.44 -13.95 -0.51
CA PHE A 153 -20.87 -12.74 0.07
C PHE A 153 -21.62 -11.48 -0.38
N ALA A 154 -21.77 -10.51 0.51
CA ALA A 154 -22.39 -9.22 0.26
C ALA A 154 -21.47 -8.06 0.70
N ASN A 155 -21.68 -6.90 0.10
CA ASN A 155 -21.08 -5.65 0.58
C ASN A 155 -21.71 -5.25 1.91
N ASN A 156 -20.93 -4.50 2.68
CA ASN A 156 -21.33 -3.84 3.90
C ASN A 156 -20.70 -2.44 3.91
N ARG A 157 -20.86 -1.67 4.98
CA ARG A 157 -20.42 -0.27 4.98
C ARG A 157 -18.92 -0.06 4.77
N ILE A 158 -18.10 -1.04 5.15
CA ILE A 158 -16.64 -1.00 5.02
C ILE A 158 -16.25 -1.37 3.58
N SER A 159 -16.77 -2.47 3.03
CA SER A 159 -16.48 -2.87 1.63
C SER A 159 -17.03 -1.88 0.61
N MET A 160 -18.06 -1.10 0.95
CA MET A 160 -18.51 0.02 0.11
C MET A 160 -17.42 1.09 -0.10
N GLN A 161 -16.41 1.18 0.78
CA GLN A 161 -15.26 2.06 0.57
C GLN A 161 -14.25 1.52 -0.47
N LEU A 162 -14.37 0.25 -0.84
CA LEU A 162 -13.52 -0.40 -1.84
C LEU A 162 -14.07 -0.30 -3.27
N VAL A 163 -15.32 0.14 -3.45
CA VAL A 163 -15.92 0.36 -4.76
C VAL A 163 -15.06 1.34 -5.56
N SER A 164 -14.76 1.03 -6.82
CA SER A 164 -13.73 1.73 -7.60
C SER A 164 -13.98 3.22 -7.83
N THR A 165 -15.24 3.68 -7.73
CA THR A 165 -15.60 5.10 -7.82
C THR A 165 -15.36 5.87 -6.51
N ASN A 166 -15.10 5.18 -5.40
CA ASN A 166 -14.80 5.80 -4.12
C ASN A 166 -13.30 6.15 -4.05
N PRO A 167 -12.93 7.40 -3.73
CA PRO A 167 -11.52 7.81 -3.64
C PRO A 167 -10.71 7.01 -2.60
N VAL A 168 -11.38 6.46 -1.57
CA VAL A 168 -10.73 5.58 -0.58
C VAL A 168 -10.20 4.31 -1.25
N SER A 169 -10.86 3.77 -2.27
CA SER A 169 -10.41 2.58 -3.01
C SER A 169 -9.02 2.78 -3.62
N GLY A 170 -8.76 3.95 -4.23
CA GLY A 170 -7.44 4.31 -4.76
C GLY A 170 -6.37 4.41 -3.67
N LEU A 171 -6.72 4.98 -2.51
CA LEU A 171 -5.81 5.04 -1.37
C LEU A 171 -5.49 3.64 -0.82
N ILE A 172 -6.48 2.75 -0.70
CA ILE A 172 -6.26 1.36 -0.29
C ILE A 172 -5.37 0.62 -1.28
N GLY A 173 -5.57 0.81 -2.59
CA GLY A 173 -4.69 0.27 -3.62
C GLY A 173 -3.23 0.69 -3.41
N ASN A 174 -2.97 1.99 -3.23
CA ASN A 174 -1.62 2.49 -2.94
C ASN A 174 -1.04 1.92 -1.63
N MET A 175 -1.83 1.90 -0.56
CA MET A 175 -1.37 1.44 0.75
C MET A 175 -1.07 -0.06 0.77
N THR A 176 -1.89 -0.88 0.10
CA THR A 176 -1.77 -2.35 0.12
C THR A 176 -0.81 -2.90 -0.92
N TYR A 177 -0.44 -2.10 -1.93
CA TYR A 177 0.53 -2.48 -2.94
C TYR A 177 1.89 -1.81 -2.71
N GLU A 178 1.96 -0.49 -2.94
CA GLU A 178 3.22 0.26 -2.92
C GLU A 178 3.80 0.36 -1.51
N SER A 179 3.01 0.88 -0.56
CA SER A 179 3.48 1.11 0.82
C SER A 179 3.72 -0.20 1.56
N PHE A 180 2.85 -1.20 1.36
CA PHE A 180 2.97 -2.48 2.02
C PHE A 180 4.22 -3.24 1.57
N LYS A 181 4.51 -3.27 0.26
CA LYS A 181 5.76 -3.84 -0.28
C LYS A 181 6.98 -3.14 0.31
N ALA A 182 7.01 -1.82 0.32
CA ALA A 182 8.09 -1.03 0.90
C ALA A 182 8.31 -1.31 2.39
N SER A 183 7.23 -1.50 3.16
CA SER A 183 7.30 -1.70 4.61
C SER A 183 8.11 -2.94 5.01
N ALA A 184 8.10 -3.99 4.17
CA ALA A 184 8.85 -5.21 4.41
C ALA A 184 10.37 -4.98 4.45
N PHE A 185 10.86 -3.90 3.82
CA PHE A 185 12.29 -3.55 3.75
C PHE A 185 12.75 -2.59 4.86
N LEU A 186 11.85 -2.18 5.77
CA LEU A 186 12.17 -1.21 6.82
C LEU A 186 13.28 -1.72 7.74
N GLY A 187 13.23 -3.00 8.10
CA GLY A 187 14.23 -3.61 8.95
C GLY A 187 15.63 -3.58 8.33
N GLU A 188 15.76 -3.94 7.06
CA GLU A 188 17.02 -3.91 6.31
C GLU A 188 17.52 -2.48 6.16
N THR A 189 16.64 -1.56 5.77
CA THR A 189 16.97 -0.14 5.57
C THR A 189 17.58 0.49 6.83
N LEU A 190 17.03 0.17 8.00
CA LEU A 190 17.52 0.72 9.28
C LEU A 190 18.77 0.02 9.81
N ARG A 191 19.17 -1.12 9.25
CA ARG A 191 20.39 -1.85 9.65
C ARG A 191 21.56 -1.67 8.69
N ASP A 192 21.28 -1.24 7.47
CA ASP A 192 22.28 -1.02 6.44
C ASP A 192 23.10 0.25 6.73
N PRO A 193 24.44 0.17 6.88
CA PRO A 193 25.27 1.32 7.22
C PRO A 193 25.13 2.52 6.27
N SER A 194 24.77 2.28 5.00
CA SER A 194 24.63 3.34 3.99
C SER A 194 23.33 4.15 4.15
N SER A 195 22.26 3.52 4.64
CA SER A 195 20.93 4.13 4.77
C SER A 195 20.49 4.39 6.21
N ALA A 196 21.02 3.69 7.21
CA ALA A 196 20.50 3.68 8.58
C ALA A 196 20.42 5.06 9.27
N LEU A 197 21.35 5.96 8.93
CA LEU A 197 21.40 7.33 9.47
C LEU A 197 21.03 8.39 8.43
N SER A 198 20.64 7.97 7.22
CA SER A 198 20.32 8.89 6.15
C SER A 198 18.86 9.35 6.23
N THR A 199 18.64 10.63 5.96
CA THR A 199 17.30 11.21 5.77
C THR A 199 16.97 11.45 4.30
N SER A 200 17.84 10.99 3.39
CA SER A 200 17.61 11.10 1.95
C SER A 200 16.43 10.22 1.51
N PRO A 201 15.53 10.70 0.64
CA PRO A 201 14.50 9.86 0.01
C PRO A 201 15.07 8.65 -0.72
N ASP A 202 16.28 8.74 -1.28
CA ASP A 202 16.95 7.66 -2.01
C ASP A 202 17.35 6.49 -1.10
N HIS A 203 17.49 6.75 0.20
CA HIS A 203 17.83 5.76 1.21
C HIS A 203 16.60 5.29 2.01
N SER A 204 15.40 5.48 1.46
CA SER A 204 14.15 5.05 2.10
C SER A 204 13.81 3.58 1.79
N SER A 205 13.01 2.97 2.67
CA SER A 205 12.47 1.62 2.44
C SER A 205 11.56 1.57 1.21
N PHE A 206 10.97 2.70 0.83
CA PHE A 206 10.21 2.83 -0.40
C PHE A 206 11.09 2.64 -1.62
N THR A 207 12.20 3.38 -1.70
CA THR A 207 13.18 3.23 -2.78
C THR A 207 13.74 1.81 -2.81
N ARG A 208 14.11 1.25 -1.65
CA ARG A 208 14.63 -0.12 -1.55
C ARG A 208 13.62 -1.18 -2.01
N GLY A 209 12.36 -1.07 -1.60
CA GLY A 209 11.32 -2.03 -1.96
C GLY A 209 10.88 -1.95 -3.42
N HIS A 210 11.18 -0.84 -4.11
CA HIS A 210 10.81 -0.61 -5.51
C HIS A 210 11.99 -0.53 -6.47
N ALA A 211 13.21 -0.62 -5.94
CA ALA A 211 14.41 -0.78 -6.75
C ALA A 211 14.31 -2.08 -7.56
N TYR A 212 14.73 -2.01 -8.82
CA TYR A 212 14.92 -3.20 -9.62
C TYR A 212 16.14 -3.97 -9.10
N GLU A 213 16.08 -5.30 -9.06
CA GLU A 213 17.14 -6.19 -8.54
C GLU A 213 18.32 -6.28 -9.53
N TRP A 214 19.01 -5.16 -9.75
CA TRP A 214 20.13 -5.02 -10.67
C TRP A 214 21.32 -5.93 -10.32
N ASP A 215 21.45 -6.34 -9.06
CA ASP A 215 22.44 -7.30 -8.57
C ASP A 215 22.24 -8.72 -9.12
N ARG A 216 21.01 -9.08 -9.50
CA ARG A 216 20.66 -10.42 -10.03
C ARG A 216 20.71 -10.51 -11.54
N VAL A 217 20.94 -9.39 -12.20
CA VAL A 217 21.04 -9.31 -13.66
C VAL A 217 22.34 -10.02 -14.12
N PRO A 218 22.30 -10.84 -15.19
CA PRO A 218 23.49 -11.51 -15.71
C PRO A 218 24.65 -10.56 -15.97
N ALA A 219 25.88 -11.03 -15.77
CA ALA A 219 27.07 -10.25 -16.08
C ALA A 219 27.07 -9.79 -17.55
N ASP A 220 27.64 -8.60 -17.79
CA ASP A 220 27.68 -7.92 -19.09
C ASP A 220 26.32 -7.48 -19.64
N SER A 221 25.26 -7.51 -18.84
CA SER A 221 23.96 -6.99 -19.27
C SER A 221 24.03 -5.50 -19.57
N SER A 222 23.39 -5.12 -20.68
CA SER A 222 23.37 -3.77 -21.21
C SER A 222 22.05 -3.06 -20.91
N ILE A 223 22.16 -1.81 -20.48
CA ILE A 223 21.03 -0.91 -20.25
C ILE A 223 21.15 0.23 -21.26
N CYS A 224 20.13 0.38 -22.11
CA CYS A 224 19.97 1.53 -22.98
C CYS A 224 19.15 2.59 -22.24
N ASP A 225 19.79 3.69 -21.83
CA ASP A 225 19.14 4.82 -21.15
C ASP A 225 18.71 5.85 -22.21
N ILE A 226 17.41 5.84 -22.55
CA ILE A 226 16.84 6.66 -23.62
C ILE A 226 16.37 7.99 -23.03
N GLY A 227 16.90 9.10 -23.55
CA GLY A 227 16.66 10.43 -23.00
C GLY A 227 17.28 10.60 -21.61
N GLY A 228 18.45 9.97 -21.40
CA GLY A 228 19.11 9.87 -20.10
C GLY A 228 19.78 11.15 -19.59
N GLY A 229 19.75 12.23 -20.37
CA GLY A 229 20.43 13.48 -20.05
C GLY A 229 21.95 13.30 -20.02
N ASN A 230 22.59 13.84 -18.98
CA ASN A 230 24.02 13.64 -18.74
C ASN A 230 24.35 12.24 -18.16
N GLY A 231 23.35 11.39 -17.92
CA GLY A 231 23.52 10.04 -17.38
C GLY A 231 23.73 9.97 -15.86
N HIS A 232 23.41 11.02 -15.10
CA HIS A 232 23.55 11.01 -13.62
C HIS A 232 22.85 9.83 -12.95
N ALA A 233 21.66 9.43 -13.42
CA ALA A 233 20.93 8.29 -12.89
C ALA A 233 21.68 6.96 -13.10
N MET A 234 22.35 6.80 -14.26
CA MET A 234 23.14 5.62 -14.58
C MET A 234 24.50 5.59 -13.89
N LEU A 235 25.03 6.74 -13.49
CA LEU A 235 26.33 6.84 -12.82
C LEU A 235 26.35 6.02 -11.52
N GLY A 236 25.36 6.23 -10.64
CA GLY A 236 25.23 5.47 -9.39
C GLY A 236 25.09 3.97 -9.66
N LEU A 237 24.27 3.60 -10.64
CA LEU A 237 24.04 2.21 -11.01
C LEU A 237 25.32 1.51 -11.51
N VAL A 238 26.09 2.18 -12.36
CA VAL A 238 27.34 1.66 -12.91
C VAL A 238 28.44 1.58 -11.84
N GLN A 239 28.45 2.50 -10.87
CA GLN A 239 29.38 2.47 -9.73
C GLN A 239 29.04 1.33 -8.76
N GLU A 240 27.76 1.12 -8.46
CA GLU A 240 27.28 0.11 -7.52
C GLU A 240 27.32 -1.32 -8.11
N PHE A 241 27.05 -1.46 -9.41
CA PHE A 241 26.97 -2.75 -10.10
C PHE A 241 28.02 -2.86 -11.22
N PRO A 242 29.27 -3.30 -10.90
CA PRO A 242 30.37 -3.42 -11.84
C PRO A 242 30.08 -4.27 -13.09
N GLN A 243 29.11 -5.19 -12.99
CA GLN A 243 28.71 -6.12 -14.03
C GLN A 243 27.86 -5.48 -15.14
N LEU A 244 27.28 -4.30 -14.91
CA LEU A 244 26.41 -3.63 -15.87
C LEU A 244 27.20 -2.78 -16.86
N LYS A 245 26.66 -2.69 -18.08
CA LYS A 245 27.07 -1.76 -19.13
C LYS A 245 25.91 -0.86 -19.50
N VAL A 246 26.21 0.38 -19.87
CA VAL A 246 25.19 1.38 -20.21
C VAL A 246 25.47 1.99 -21.58
N VAL A 247 24.42 2.15 -22.36
CA VAL A 247 24.40 2.98 -23.57
C VAL A 247 23.53 4.20 -23.25
N LEU A 248 24.16 5.36 -23.04
CA LEU A 248 23.49 6.62 -22.79
C LEU A 248 23.08 7.25 -24.13
N GLN A 249 21.79 7.46 -24.32
CA GLN A 249 21.23 8.05 -25.54
C GLN A 249 20.45 9.33 -25.26
N ASP A 250 20.83 10.41 -25.92
CA ASP A 250 20.15 11.70 -25.86
C ASP A 250 20.54 12.55 -27.09
N LEU A 251 20.00 13.76 -27.21
CA LEU A 251 20.33 14.69 -28.29
C LEU A 251 21.86 14.93 -28.36
N PRO A 252 22.42 15.22 -29.55
CA PRO A 252 23.88 15.33 -29.74
C PRO A 252 24.58 16.26 -28.74
N ALA A 253 23.96 17.42 -28.46
CA ALA A 253 24.50 18.39 -27.51
C ALA A 253 24.49 17.89 -26.05
N VAL A 254 23.49 17.11 -25.68
CA VAL A 254 23.33 16.54 -24.33
C VAL A 254 24.28 15.37 -24.12
N VAL A 255 24.45 14.53 -25.15
CA VAL A 255 25.48 13.47 -25.17
C VAL A 255 26.88 14.05 -24.93
N GLN A 256 27.21 15.17 -25.57
CA GLN A 256 28.50 15.82 -25.35
C GLN A 256 28.68 16.25 -23.89
N GLN A 257 27.65 16.84 -23.27
CA GLN A 257 27.66 17.20 -21.84
C GLN A 257 27.81 15.96 -20.95
N GLY A 258 27.14 14.85 -21.29
CA GLY A 258 27.28 13.58 -20.59
C GLY A 258 28.71 13.04 -20.62
N GLN A 259 29.38 13.10 -21.79
CA GLN A 259 30.79 12.69 -21.88
C GLN A 259 31.69 13.49 -20.96
N ASP A 260 31.52 14.81 -20.91
CA ASP A 260 32.33 15.70 -20.08
C ASP A 260 32.08 15.46 -18.58
N TYR A 261 30.81 15.23 -18.21
CA TYR A 261 30.42 14.85 -16.85
C TYR A 261 31.06 13.52 -16.42
N TRP A 262 30.96 12.47 -17.23
CA TRP A 262 31.50 11.14 -16.89
C TRP A 262 33.02 11.06 -16.94
N ARG A 263 33.70 11.85 -17.78
CA ARG A 263 35.17 11.99 -17.73
C ARG A 263 35.64 12.50 -16.37
N THR A 264 34.83 13.34 -15.74
CA THR A 264 35.13 13.91 -14.42
C THR A 264 34.76 12.93 -13.31
N GLU A 265 33.54 12.39 -13.34
CA GLU A 265 33.00 11.60 -12.21
C GLU A 265 33.41 10.12 -12.22
N HIS A 266 33.54 9.49 -13.39
CA HIS A 266 33.89 8.07 -13.49
C HIS A 266 34.66 7.70 -14.78
N PRO A 267 35.88 8.24 -14.99
CA PRO A 267 36.66 8.00 -16.21
C PRO A 267 36.94 6.51 -16.47
N GLY A 268 37.12 5.72 -15.41
CA GLY A 268 37.36 4.28 -15.52
C GLY A 268 36.20 3.49 -16.16
N ALA A 269 34.96 4.00 -16.11
CA ALA A 269 33.84 3.37 -16.84
C ALA A 269 33.97 3.58 -18.36
N ILE A 270 34.48 4.72 -18.80
CA ILE A 270 34.74 5.03 -20.21
C ILE A 270 35.89 4.16 -20.73
N GLU A 271 37.00 4.13 -20.00
CA GLU A 271 38.19 3.34 -20.37
C GLU A 271 37.88 1.85 -20.51
N LYS A 272 37.05 1.32 -19.59
CA LYS A 272 36.62 -0.09 -19.60
C LYS A 272 35.44 -0.35 -20.54
N LYS A 273 34.99 0.64 -21.31
CA LYS A 273 33.82 0.56 -22.21
C LYS A 273 32.56 0.04 -21.52
N ARG A 274 32.35 0.44 -20.26
CA ARG A 274 31.12 0.17 -19.51
C ARG A 274 30.05 1.23 -19.71
N VAL A 275 30.43 2.38 -20.26
CA VAL A 275 29.50 3.41 -20.72
C VAL A 275 29.83 3.76 -22.17
N GLU A 276 28.81 3.77 -23.01
CA GLU A 276 28.86 4.23 -24.39
C GLU A 276 27.87 5.39 -24.53
N PHE A 277 28.24 6.40 -25.31
CA PHE A 277 27.40 7.58 -25.54
C PHE A 277 27.01 7.62 -27.01
N VAL A 278 25.71 7.59 -27.30
CA VAL A 278 25.19 7.53 -28.67
C VAL A 278 24.13 8.60 -28.84
N ALA A 279 24.35 9.54 -29.75
CA ALA A 279 23.34 10.56 -30.07
C ALA A 279 22.05 9.91 -30.58
N LEU A 280 20.91 10.41 -30.14
CA LEU A 280 19.58 9.91 -30.48
C LEU A 280 18.54 11.03 -30.41
N ASP A 281 17.77 11.21 -31.47
CA ASP A 281 16.43 11.80 -31.39
C ASP A 281 15.38 10.68 -31.36
N PHE A 282 14.92 10.32 -30.15
CA PHE A 282 14.03 9.17 -29.95
C PHE A 282 12.61 9.37 -30.51
N PHE A 283 12.26 10.58 -30.98
CA PHE A 283 10.98 10.81 -31.64
C PHE A 283 10.97 10.33 -33.10
N VAL A 284 12.14 10.24 -33.73
CA VAL A 284 12.27 9.91 -35.15
C VAL A 284 13.26 8.78 -35.43
N GLU A 285 14.12 8.45 -34.48
CA GLU A 285 15.10 7.38 -34.55
C GLU A 285 14.76 6.24 -33.58
N GLN A 286 15.31 5.05 -33.83
CA GLN A 286 15.21 3.92 -32.91
C GLN A 286 16.43 3.89 -31.98
N PRO A 287 16.24 3.54 -30.69
CA PRO A 287 17.35 3.35 -29.78
C PRO A 287 18.25 2.18 -30.21
N VAL A 288 19.47 2.13 -29.66
CA VAL A 288 20.42 1.05 -29.94
C VAL A 288 19.77 -0.30 -29.70
N ALA A 289 19.76 -1.16 -30.73
CA ALA A 289 19.08 -2.44 -30.69
C ALA A 289 19.83 -3.47 -29.81
N ASN A 290 19.10 -4.49 -29.36
CA ASN A 290 19.62 -5.66 -28.63
C ASN A 290 20.23 -5.36 -27.26
N CYS A 291 19.83 -4.26 -26.61
CA CYS A 291 20.11 -4.08 -25.19
C CYS A 291 19.23 -5.01 -24.35
N ASN A 292 19.74 -5.45 -23.20
CA ASN A 292 18.96 -6.30 -22.28
C ASN A 292 17.82 -5.52 -21.63
N PHE A 293 18.04 -4.23 -21.36
CA PHE A 293 17.06 -3.34 -20.77
C PHE A 293 17.01 -2.02 -21.54
N TYR A 294 15.80 -1.48 -21.69
CA TYR A 294 15.56 -0.12 -22.18
C TYR A 294 14.95 0.68 -21.04
N TYR A 295 15.66 1.70 -20.58
CA TYR A 295 15.33 2.50 -19.42
C TYR A 295 14.93 3.90 -19.84
N LEU A 296 13.79 4.37 -19.34
CA LEU A 296 13.29 5.72 -19.55
C LEU A 296 12.90 6.31 -18.18
N ARG A 297 13.56 7.39 -17.77
CA ARG A 297 13.27 8.07 -16.50
C ARG A 297 12.90 9.52 -16.74
N HIS A 298 11.69 9.91 -16.32
CA HIS A 298 11.14 11.26 -16.49
C HIS A 298 11.01 11.74 -17.95
N VAL A 299 11.10 10.83 -18.93
CA VAL A 299 10.96 11.14 -20.37
C VAL A 299 9.47 11.13 -20.80
N LEU A 300 8.70 10.14 -20.34
CA LEU A 300 7.32 9.92 -20.77
C LEU A 300 6.30 10.93 -20.17
N GLN A 301 6.73 11.79 -19.26
CA GLN A 301 5.86 12.79 -18.60
C GLN A 301 5.85 14.15 -19.31
N VAL A 302 6.71 14.36 -20.32
CA VAL A 302 6.78 15.61 -21.06
C VAL A 302 5.61 15.67 -22.04
N HIS A 303 4.57 16.44 -21.69
CA HIS A 303 3.52 16.83 -22.64
C HIS A 303 4.13 17.73 -23.71
N VAL A 304 4.44 17.16 -24.88
CA VAL A 304 4.65 17.96 -26.09
C VAL A 304 3.26 18.32 -26.60
N THR A 305 2.80 19.53 -26.31
CA THR A 305 1.67 20.12 -27.03
C THR A 305 2.16 20.40 -28.44
N ILE A 306 1.75 19.58 -29.41
CA ILE A 306 1.90 19.85 -30.85
C ILE A 306 0.75 20.75 -31.29
#